data_AF-A0AAJ3PYQ7-F1
#
_entry.id   AF-A0AAJ3PYQ7-F1
#
_cell.length_a   1.000
_cell.length_b   1.000
_cell.length_c   1.000
_cell.angle_alpha   90.00
_cell.angle_beta   90.00
_cell.angle_gamma   90.00
#
_symmetry.space_group_name_H-M   'P 1'
#
loop_
_entity.id
_entity.type
_entity.pdbx_description
1 polymer ?
#
loop_
_entity_poly.entity_id
_entity_poly.type
_entity_poly.pdbx_seq_one_letter_code
_entity_poly.pdbx_strand_id
1 'polypeptide(L)' 'MSLLVNSSFSPDDLDVLRGALDAWCAERRVDIKSVEAQYAASAALDLYQAGHDSREKLLDALRDRKAA' A
#
# COMPACT_ATOMS: atom_id res chain seq x y z
N MET A 1 8.80 -17.58 9.30
CA MET A 1 8.54 -16.99 10.63
C MET A 1 8.25 -15.51 10.39
N SER A 2 6.97 -15.12 10.32
CA SER A 2 6.63 -13.70 10.18
C SER A 2 6.69 -13.07 11.57
N LEU A 3 7.67 -12.21 11.76
CA LEU A 3 7.67 -11.27 12.87
C LEU A 3 6.47 -10.36 12.62
N LEU A 4 5.36 -10.60 13.33
CA LEU A 4 4.36 -9.58 13.54
C LEU A 4 5.02 -8.53 14.42
N VAL A 5 5.87 -7.71 13.80
CA VAL A 5 6.39 -6.52 14.44
C VAL A 5 5.15 -5.67 14.69
N ASN A 6 4.91 -5.38 15.96
CA ASN A 6 3.89 -4.42 16.36
C ASN A 6 4.41 -3.02 15.96
N SER A 7 4.54 -2.78 14.65
CA SER A 7 4.66 -1.43 14.10
C SER A 7 3.30 -0.79 14.35
N SER A 8 3.22 -0.09 15.48
CA SER A 8 2.15 0.86 15.72
C SER A 8 2.26 1.91 14.63
N PHE A 9 1.49 1.76 13.55
CA PHE A 9 1.37 2.78 12.52
C PHE A 9 0.97 4.08 13.19
N SER A 10 1.74 5.13 12.97
CA SER A 10 1.33 6.48 13.33
C SER A 10 0.15 6.91 12.43
N PRO A 11 -0.64 7.91 12.83
CA PRO A 11 -1.64 8.50 11.95
C PRO A 11 -1.05 8.96 10.61
N ASP A 12 0.16 9.54 10.64
CA ASP A 12 0.87 9.98 9.44
C ASP A 12 1.23 8.79 8.52
N ASP A 13 1.62 7.65 9.09
CA ASP A 13 1.92 6.44 8.32
C ASP A 13 0.66 5.94 7.58
N LEU A 14 -0.50 6.00 8.25
CA LEU A 14 -1.78 5.61 7.66
C LEU A 14 -2.20 6.58 6.55
N ASP A 15 -1.93 7.87 6.69
CA ASP A 15 -2.20 8.87 5.65
C ASP A 15 -1.31 8.64 4.41
N VAL A 16 -0.04 8.26 4.61
CA VAL A 16 0.87 7.87 3.52
C VAL A 16 0.37 6.62 2.79
N LEU A 17 0.02 5.57 3.53
CA LEU A 17 -0.50 4.31 2.98
C LEU A 17 -1.82 4.54 2.23
N ARG A 18 -2.74 5.30 2.82
CA ARG A 18 -4.03 5.62 2.21
C ARG A 18 -3.85 6.47 0.96
N GLY A 19 -2.99 7.49 1.01
CA GLY A 19 -2.71 8.35 -0.14
C GLY A 19 -2.12 7.57 -1.32
N ALA A 20 -1.27 6.57 -1.06
CA ALA A 20 -0.71 5.72 -2.11
C ALA A 20 -1.78 4.79 -2.70
N LEU A 21 -2.62 4.18 -1.84
CA LEU A 21 -3.68 3.29 -2.26
C LEU A 21 -4.79 4.00 -3.04
N ASP A 22 -5.19 5.20 -2.60
CA ASP A 22 -6.20 6.03 -3.29
C ASP A 22 -5.71 6.44 -4.69
N ALA A 23 -4.43 6.83 -4.81
CA ALA A 23 -3.81 7.15 -6.10
C ALA A 23 -3.79 5.92 -7.03
N TRP A 24 -3.38 4.76 -6.51
CA TRP A 24 -3.36 3.52 -7.27
C TRP A 24 -4.75 3.08 -7.73
N CYS A 25 -5.77 3.22 -6.88
CA CYS A 25 -7.16 2.93 -7.23
C CYS A 25 -7.68 3.87 -8.33
N ALA A 26 -7.37 5.17 -8.22
CA ALA A 26 -7.75 6.17 -9.20
C ALA A 26 -7.12 5.90 -10.58
N GLU A 27 -5.84 5.52 -10.62
CA GLU A 27 -5.12 5.18 -11.86
C GLU A 27 -5.74 3.98 -12.58
N ARG A 28 -6.19 2.99 -11.82
CA ARG A 28 -6.76 1.74 -12.36
C ARG A 28 -8.26 1.75 -12.53
N ARG A 29 -8.94 2.80 -12.07
CA ARG A 29 -10.41 2.87 -11.97
C ARG A 29 -11.00 1.70 -11.16
N VAL A 30 -10.32 1.37 -10.07
CA VAL A 30 -10.71 0.30 -9.14
C VAL A 30 -11.45 0.92 -7.95
N ASP A 31 -12.53 0.29 -7.51
CA ASP A 31 -13.20 0.69 -6.28
C ASP A 31 -12.32 0.31 -5.07
N ILE A 32 -12.12 1.25 -4.14
CA ILE A 32 -11.35 1.04 -2.90
C ILE A 32 -11.90 -0.10 -2.03
N LYS A 33 -13.18 -0.45 -2.18
CA LYS A 33 -13.84 -1.56 -1.48
C LYS A 33 -13.68 -2.90 -2.21
N SER A 34 -13.10 -2.90 -3.41
CA SER A 34 -12.92 -4.12 -4.19
C SER A 34 -11.87 -5.06 -3.59
N VAL A 35 -11.94 -6.33 -3.99
CA VAL A 35 -10.92 -7.32 -3.64
C VAL A 35 -9.55 -6.94 -4.21
N GLU A 36 -9.48 -6.33 -5.40
CA GLU A 36 -8.21 -5.88 -6.00
C GLU A 36 -7.56 -4.79 -5.12
N ALA A 37 -8.36 -3.84 -4.61
CA ALA A 37 -7.88 -2.82 -3.69
C ALA A 37 -7.44 -3.40 -2.34
N GLN A 38 -8.11 -4.45 -1.82
CA GLN A 38 -7.64 -5.15 -0.63
C GLN A 38 -6.28 -5.82 -0.84
N TYR A 39 -6.06 -6.47 -1.99
CA TYR A 39 -4.75 -7.03 -2.32
C TYR A 39 -3.66 -5.97 -2.44
N ALA A 40 -3.98 -4.80 -3.01
CA ALA A 40 -3.08 -3.67 -3.09
C ALA A 40 -2.79 -3.08 -1.70
N ALA A 41 -3.79 -2.98 -0.82
CA ALA A 41 -3.63 -2.51 0.55
C ALA A 41 -2.69 -3.42 1.36
N SER A 42 -2.88 -4.74 1.28
CA SER A 42 -1.96 -5.71 1.90
C SER A 42 -0.54 -5.56 1.35
N ALA A 43 -0.39 -5.35 0.04
CA ALA A 43 0.91 -5.08 -0.57
C ALA A 43 1.57 -3.81 -0.04
N ALA A 44 0.79 -2.74 0.10
CA ALA A 44 1.28 -1.46 0.57
C ALA A 44 1.81 -1.58 2.01
N LEU A 45 1.13 -2.36 2.86
CA LEU A 45 1.59 -2.67 4.21
C LEU A 45 2.90 -3.45 4.20
N ASP A 46 3.01 -4.50 3.37
CA ASP A 46 4.25 -5.28 3.22
C ASP A 46 5.42 -4.41 2.75
N LEU A 47 5.17 -3.53 1.76
CA LEU A 47 6.16 -2.60 1.22
C LEU A 47 6.59 -1.55 2.26
N TYR A 48 5.65 -1.00 3.01
CA TYR A 48 5.97 -0.03 4.06
C TYR A 48 6.86 -0.66 5.14
N GLN A 49 6.55 -1.89 5.56
CA GLN A 49 7.38 -2.66 6.49
C GLN A 49 8.76 -3.00 5.90
N ALA A 50 8.87 -3.11 4.57
CA ALA A 50 10.15 -3.29 3.87
C ALA A 50 10.95 -1.98 3.70
N GLY A 51 10.43 -0.83 4.15
CA GLY A 51 11.11 0.47 4.13
C GLY A 51 10.66 1.43 3.02
N HIS A 52 9.55 1.13 2.33
CA HIS A 52 8.91 2.08 1.42
C HIS A 52 8.06 3.07 2.21
N ASP A 53 8.72 4.07 2.78
CA ASP A 53 8.17 5.03 3.75
C ASP A 53 7.49 6.27 3.16
N SER A 54 7.44 6.41 1.83
CA SER A 54 6.81 7.53 1.16
C SER A 54 5.71 7.11 0.22
N ARG A 55 4.72 7.99 0.04
CA ARG A 55 3.57 7.76 -0.83
C ARG A 55 4.00 7.43 -2.26
N GLU A 56 4.98 8.17 -2.77
CA GLU A 56 5.50 8.00 -4.13
C GLU A 56 6.22 6.65 -4.28
N LYS A 57 7.09 6.27 -3.33
CA LYS A 57 7.77 4.98 -3.35
C LYS A 57 6.80 3.81 -3.27
N LEU A 58 5.74 3.93 -2.47
CA LEU A 58 4.69 2.93 -2.37
C LEU A 58 3.90 2.83 -3.68
N LEU A 59 3.48 3.96 -4.24
CA LEU A 59 2.72 4.00 -5.49
C LEU A 59 3.51 3.39 -6.65
N ASP A 60 4.80 3.74 -6.79
CA ASP A 60 5.67 3.18 -7.82
C ASP A 60 5.82 1.66 -7.65
N ALA A 61 6.08 1.19 -6.44
CA ALA A 61 6.18 -0.25 -6.17
C ALA A 61 4.84 -1.00 -6.38
N LEU A 62 3.70 -0.37 -6.08
CA LEU A 62 2.36 -0.91 -6.33
C LEU A 62 2.01 -0.98 -7.83
N ARG A 63 2.55 -0.07 -8.65
CA ARG A 63 2.42 -0.12 -10.12
C ARG A 63 3.19 -1.30 -10.68
N ASP A 64 4.43 -1.48 -10.23
CA ASP A 64 5.32 -2.58 -10.65
C ASP A 64 4.75 -3.96 -10.30
N ARG A 65 3.91 -4.05 -9.26
CA ARG A 65 3.24 -5.28 -8.84
C ARG A 65 2.13 -5.78 -9.79
N LYS A 66 1.89 -5.14 -10.96
CA LYS A 66 1.04 -5.71 -12.03
C LYS A 66 1.87 -6.45 -13.09
N ALA A 67 2.28 -7.68 -12.81
CA ALA A 67 2.64 -8.66 -13.85
C ALA A 67 2.73 -10.10 -13.28
N ALA A 68 1.69 -10.58 -12.58
CA ALA A 68 1.51 -12.00 -12.31
C ALA A 68 0.03 -12.36 -12.44
#